data_AF-A0A6A0H2H7-F1
#
_entry.id   AF-A0A6A0H2H7-F1
#
_cell.length_a   1.000
_cell.length_b   1.000
_cell.length_c   1.000
_cell.angle_alpha   90.00
_cell.angle_beta   90.00
_cell.angle_gamma   90.00
#
_symmetry.space_group_name_H-M   'P 1'
#
loop_
_entity.id
_entity.type
_entity.pdbx_description
1 polymer ?
#
loop_
_entity_poly.entity_id
_entity_poly.type
_entity_poly.pdbx_seq_one_letter_code
_entity_poly.pdbx_strand_id
1 'polypeptide(L)'
;SRPFTVSIEGNIGSGKSTFLKHFAALPNVATYQEPLGKWTDVGGYNLLGKLYEDPKRWSFLFQSYVQLTRLHIHLQNDANSSVKLIERSLHNNRYCFVESGHDSGDLHSSEYDVLCEYFDFLKENLDLGID
;
A
#
# COMPACT_ATOMS: atom_id res chain seq x y z
N SER A 1 -1.38 -9.84 21.41
CA SER A 1 -2.30 -10.51 20.47
C SER A 1 -2.20 -9.80 19.13
N ARG A 2 -2.49 -10.48 18.02
CA ARG A 2 -2.60 -9.85 16.70
C ARG A 2 -3.97 -9.17 16.59
N PRO A 3 -4.08 -7.88 16.21
CA PRO A 3 -5.38 -7.24 16.00
C PRO A 3 -6.08 -7.80 14.77
N PHE A 4 -7.41 -7.80 14.77
CA PHE A 4 -8.21 -8.04 13.58
C PHE A 4 -7.97 -6.90 12.58
N THR A 5 -7.47 -7.21 11.40
CA THR A 5 -7.06 -6.20 10.40
C THR A 5 -8.13 -6.07 9.32
N VAL A 6 -8.52 -4.83 9.02
CA VAL A 6 -9.48 -4.49 7.97
C VAL A 6 -8.83 -3.49 7.03
N SER A 7 -8.81 -3.80 5.74
CA SER A 7 -8.40 -2.83 4.72
C SER A 7 -9.59 -2.03 4.21
N ILE A 8 -9.42 -0.72 4.12
CA ILE A 8 -10.38 0.20 3.54
C ILE A 8 -9.93 0.49 2.11
N GLU A 9 -10.63 -0.10 1.16
CA GLU A 9 -10.33 -0.02 -0.28
C GLU A 9 -11.19 1.04 -0.99
N GLY A 10 -10.70 1.56 -2.11
CA GLY A 10 -11.43 2.57 -2.89
C GLY A 10 -10.54 3.49 -3.73
N ASN A 11 -11.16 4.12 -4.72
CA ASN A 11 -10.50 5.00 -5.68
C ASN A 11 -9.85 6.24 -5.02
N ILE A 12 -8.94 6.88 -5.75
CA ILE A 12 -8.37 8.16 -5.32
C ILE A 12 -9.51 9.18 -5.16
N GLY A 13 -9.51 9.92 -4.05
CA GLY A 13 -10.57 10.90 -3.75
C GLY A 13 -11.86 10.32 -3.16
N SER A 14 -11.98 9.01 -2.93
CA SER A 14 -13.22 8.38 -2.41
C SER A 14 -13.48 8.60 -0.91
N GLY A 15 -12.62 9.33 -0.19
CA GLY A 15 -12.81 9.64 1.23
C GLY A 15 -12.26 8.62 2.23
N LYS A 16 -11.43 7.65 1.81
CA LYS A 16 -10.83 6.63 2.70
C LYS A 16 -10.09 7.23 3.90
N SER A 17 -9.18 8.20 3.69
CA SER A 17 -8.47 8.83 4.81
C SER A 17 -9.42 9.55 5.78
N THR A 18 -10.52 10.13 5.28
CA THR A 18 -11.57 10.74 6.11
C THR A 18 -12.28 9.68 6.95
N PHE A 19 -12.62 8.53 6.35
CA PHE A 19 -13.17 7.38 7.06
C PHE A 19 -12.22 6.93 8.18
N LEU A 20 -10.94 6.70 7.89
CA LEU A 20 -9.96 6.30 8.91
C LEU A 20 -9.86 7.32 10.06
N LYS A 21 -9.82 8.63 9.76
CA LYS A 21 -9.76 9.68 10.79
C LYS A 21 -10.96 9.65 11.73
N HIS A 22 -12.15 9.32 11.22
CA HIS A 22 -13.34 9.21 12.03
C HIS A 22 -13.23 8.07 13.06
N PHE A 23 -12.73 6.90 12.65
CA PHE A 23 -12.59 5.73 13.50
C PHE A 23 -11.36 5.77 14.43
N ALA A 24 -10.37 6.63 14.15
CA ALA A 24 -9.19 6.81 14.99
C ALA A 24 -9.50 7.31 16.42
N ALA A 25 -10.70 7.88 16.64
CA ALA A 25 -11.15 8.32 17.95
C ALA A 25 -11.73 7.20 18.83
N LEU A 26 -11.98 6.01 18.26
CA LEU A 26 -12.54 4.89 19.02
C LEU A 26 -11.46 4.18 19.85
N PRO A 27 -11.79 3.71 21.05
CA PRO A 27 -10.86 2.93 21.85
C PRO A 27 -10.52 1.60 21.17
N ASN A 28 -9.29 1.13 21.36
CA ASN A 28 -8.78 -0.15 20.85
C ASN A 28 -8.77 -0.28 19.30
N VAL A 29 -8.85 0.84 18.57
CA VAL A 29 -8.74 0.90 17.11
C VAL A 29 -7.47 1.65 16.72
N ALA A 30 -6.56 0.96 16.02
CA ALA A 30 -5.41 1.58 15.38
C ALA A 30 -5.72 1.84 13.90
N THR A 31 -5.40 3.03 13.40
CA THR A 31 -5.63 3.40 11.99
C THR A 31 -4.32 3.77 11.30
N TYR A 32 -4.12 3.26 10.09
CA TYR A 32 -2.91 3.50 9.29
C TYR A 32 -3.28 3.97 7.88
N GLN A 33 -2.97 5.22 7.56
CA GLN A 33 -3.21 5.80 6.24
C GLN A 33 -2.09 5.45 5.25
N GLU A 34 -2.33 5.67 3.96
CA GLU A 34 -1.28 5.61 2.95
C GLU A 34 -0.16 6.62 3.33
N PRO A 35 1.12 6.20 3.35
CA PRO A 35 2.20 7.04 3.85
C PRO A 35 2.66 8.02 2.77
N LEU A 36 1.78 8.91 2.31
CA LEU A 36 2.04 9.86 1.21
C LEU A 36 3.32 10.67 1.45
N GLY A 37 3.59 11.06 2.70
CA GLY A 37 4.82 11.77 3.06
C GLY A 37 6.10 11.00 2.71
N LYS A 38 6.10 9.67 2.88
CA LYS A 38 7.23 8.82 2.44
C LYS A 38 7.33 8.80 0.91
N TRP A 39 6.21 8.79 0.20
CA TRP A 39 6.20 8.71 -1.25
C TRP A 39 6.60 10.03 -1.94
N THR A 40 6.39 11.16 -1.25
CA THR A 40 6.78 12.48 -1.72
C THR A 40 8.16 12.93 -1.25
N ASP A 41 8.80 12.19 -0.36
CA ASP A 41 10.14 12.46 0.13
C ASP A 41 10.91 11.16 0.42
N VAL A 42 11.52 10.62 -0.63
CA VAL A 42 12.46 9.51 -0.54
C VAL A 42 13.86 10.07 -0.73
N GLY A 43 14.51 10.43 0.38
CA GLY A 43 15.86 11.02 0.34
C GLY A 43 15.90 12.35 -0.43
N GLY A 44 14.88 13.19 -0.30
CA GLY A 44 14.74 14.46 -1.00
C GLY A 44 14.01 14.37 -2.35
N TYR A 45 13.61 13.18 -2.80
CA TYR A 45 12.93 12.98 -4.08
C TYR A 45 11.44 12.70 -3.92
N ASN A 46 10.61 13.42 -4.69
CA ASN A 46 9.18 13.18 -4.78
C ASN A 46 8.87 12.08 -5.81
N LEU A 47 8.87 10.81 -5.38
CA LEU A 47 8.60 9.68 -6.26
C LEU A 47 7.17 9.67 -6.80
N LEU A 48 6.18 10.08 -6.00
CA LEU A 48 4.80 10.22 -6.47
C LEU A 48 4.69 11.28 -7.57
N GLY A 49 5.40 12.40 -7.43
CA GLY A 49 5.50 13.42 -8.48
C GLY A 49 6.14 12.87 -9.75
N LYS A 50 7.26 12.15 -9.60
CA LYS A 50 7.97 11.50 -10.72
C LYS A 50 7.10 10.49 -11.47
N LEU A 51 6.27 9.71 -10.75
CA LEU A 51 5.28 8.84 -11.39
C LEU A 51 4.36 9.62 -12.32
N TYR A 52 3.83 10.77 -11.88
CA TYR A 52 2.97 11.61 -12.73
C TYR A 52 3.72 12.30 -13.87
N GLU A 53 5.04 12.54 -13.73
CA GLU A 53 5.88 13.14 -14.77
C GLU A 53 6.19 12.15 -15.91
N ASP A 54 6.61 10.94 -15.58
CA ASP A 54 6.94 9.89 -16.55
C ASP A 54 6.59 8.50 -15.98
N PRO A 55 5.32 8.06 -16.15
CA PRO A 55 4.86 6.79 -15.62
C PRO A 55 5.68 5.61 -16.11
N LYS A 56 6.09 5.59 -17.37
CA LYS A 56 6.90 4.50 -17.96
C LYS A 56 8.25 4.36 -17.27
N ARG A 57 8.90 5.47 -16.94
CA ARG A 57 10.20 5.43 -16.25
C ARG A 57 10.08 5.09 -14.77
N TRP A 58 9.01 5.56 -14.12
CA TRP A 58 8.95 5.60 -12.66
C TRP A 58 7.96 4.61 -12.03
N SER A 59 7.08 3.98 -12.80
CA SER A 59 6.08 3.03 -12.27
C SER A 59 6.72 1.87 -11.51
N PHE A 60 7.73 1.21 -12.08
CA PHE A 60 8.36 0.09 -11.40
C PHE A 60 8.97 0.50 -10.04
N LEU A 61 9.75 1.59 -10.02
CA LEU A 61 10.35 2.10 -8.79
C LEU A 61 9.28 2.50 -7.77
N PHE A 62 8.25 3.21 -8.22
CA PHE A 62 7.18 3.69 -7.36
C PHE A 62 6.39 2.51 -6.75
N GLN A 63 5.93 1.56 -7.58
CA GLN A 63 5.17 0.40 -7.11
C GLN A 63 6.00 -0.50 -6.18
N SER A 64 7.31 -0.65 -6.43
CA SER A 64 8.23 -1.35 -5.52
C SER A 64 8.28 -0.68 -4.14
N TYR A 65 8.35 0.65 -4.09
CA TYR A 65 8.39 1.39 -2.83
C TYR A 65 7.03 1.43 -2.12
N VAL A 66 5.92 1.51 -2.86
CA VAL A 66 4.57 1.36 -2.31
C VAL A 66 4.42 -0.01 -1.65
N GLN A 67 4.87 -1.08 -2.30
CA GLN A 67 4.85 -2.44 -1.72
C GLN A 67 5.61 -2.50 -0.39
N LEU A 68 6.84 -1.98 -0.35
CA LEU A 68 7.65 -1.95 0.87
C LEU A 68 6.97 -1.16 2.00
N THR A 69 6.46 0.03 1.69
CA THR A 69 5.84 0.90 2.71
C THR A 69 4.51 0.36 3.21
N ARG A 70 3.71 -0.28 2.36
CA ARG A 70 2.48 -1.01 2.77
C ARG A 70 2.82 -2.24 3.60
N LEU A 71 3.87 -2.98 3.26
CA LEU A 71 4.34 -4.10 4.08
C LEU A 71 4.69 -3.66 5.50
N HIS A 72 5.42 -2.55 5.66
CA HIS A 72 5.71 -1.98 6.98
C HIS A 72 4.44 -1.70 7.78
N ILE A 73 3.41 -1.14 7.14
CA ILE A 73 2.11 -0.90 7.77
C ILE A 73 1.47 -2.23 8.18
N HIS A 74 1.46 -3.25 7.32
CA HIS A 74 0.93 -4.58 7.64
C HIS A 74 1.62 -5.23 8.85
N LEU A 75 2.94 -5.08 8.97
CA LEU A 75 3.73 -5.64 10.07
C LEU A 75 3.64 -4.83 11.37
N GLN A 76 3.23 -3.56 11.31
CA GLN A 76 3.09 -2.72 12.48
C GLN A 76 1.84 -3.09 13.29
N ASN A 77 2.00 -3.42 14.58
CA ASN A 77 0.90 -3.72 15.48
C ASN A 77 0.96 -2.82 16.72
N ASP A 78 -0.20 -2.34 17.15
CA ASP A 78 -0.36 -1.65 18.44
C ASP A 78 -0.89 -2.66 19.46
N ALA A 79 -0.13 -2.86 20.55
CA ALA A 79 -0.45 -3.82 21.59
C ALA A 79 -1.74 -3.49 22.35
N ASN A 80 -2.19 -2.23 22.31
CA ASN A 80 -3.42 -1.78 22.97
C ASN A 80 -4.65 -1.83 22.04
N SER A 81 -4.46 -2.19 20.77
CA SER A 81 -5.52 -2.21 19.78
C SER A 81 -5.98 -3.62 19.46
N SER A 82 -7.30 -3.83 19.45
CA SER A 82 -7.93 -5.08 19.03
C SER A 82 -8.31 -5.07 17.55
N VAL A 83 -8.47 -3.88 16.96
CA VAL A 83 -8.80 -3.68 15.55
C VAL A 83 -7.74 -2.79 14.91
N LYS A 84 -7.35 -3.14 13.69
CA LYS A 84 -6.41 -2.39 12.86
C LYS A 84 -7.08 -2.04 11.53
N LEU A 85 -7.29 -0.76 11.28
CA LEU A 85 -7.79 -0.27 10.00
C LEU A 85 -6.62 0.24 9.16
N ILE A 86 -6.46 -0.26 7.95
CA ILE A 86 -5.43 0.22 7.02
C ILE A 86 -6.07 0.82 5.77
N GLU A 87 -5.50 1.90 5.26
CA GLU A 87 -5.93 2.49 3.99
C GLU A 87 -5.23 1.75 2.85
N ARG A 88 -6.02 0.93 2.14
CA ARG A 88 -5.57 -0.03 1.12
C ARG A 88 -4.61 -1.10 1.64
N SER A 89 -4.38 -2.11 0.82
CA SER A 89 -3.60 -3.31 1.18
C SER A 89 -2.50 -3.63 0.18
N LEU A 90 -1.64 -4.59 0.51
CA LEU A 90 -0.73 -5.20 -0.47
C LEU A 90 -1.51 -5.81 -1.66
N HIS A 91 -2.69 -6.38 -1.42
CA HIS A 91 -3.56 -6.92 -2.47
C HIS A 91 -3.99 -5.84 -3.45
N ASN A 92 -4.41 -4.68 -2.97
CA ASN A 92 -4.76 -3.56 -3.84
C ASN A 92 -3.54 -3.05 -4.65
N ASN A 93 -2.33 -3.13 -4.09
CA ASN A 93 -1.13 -2.80 -4.86
C ASN A 93 -0.97 -3.75 -6.04
N ARG A 94 -1.00 -5.06 -5.75
CA ARG A 94 -0.81 -6.14 -6.73
C ARG A 94 -1.89 -6.20 -7.79
N TYR A 95 -3.17 -6.20 -7.39
CA TYR A 95 -4.30 -6.51 -8.27
C TYR A 95 -5.00 -5.28 -8.85
N CYS A 96 -4.61 -4.06 -8.45
CA CYS A 96 -5.15 -2.85 -9.04
C CYS A 96 -4.05 -1.99 -9.67
N PHE A 97 -3.06 -1.56 -8.88
CA PHE A 97 -2.05 -0.61 -9.36
C PHE A 97 -1.01 -1.25 -10.28
N VAL A 98 -0.51 -2.43 -9.91
CA VAL A 98 0.47 -3.17 -10.74
C VAL A 98 -0.19 -3.70 -12.02
N GLU A 99 -1.40 -4.27 -11.93
CA GLU A 99 -2.18 -4.68 -13.12
C GLU A 99 -2.43 -3.49 -14.05
N SER A 100 -2.98 -2.39 -13.51
CA SER A 100 -3.28 -1.21 -14.32
C SER A 100 -2.03 -0.61 -14.98
N GLY A 101 -0.88 -0.64 -14.32
CA GLY A 101 0.38 -0.14 -14.88
C GLY A 101 0.90 -1.03 -16.01
N HIS A 102 0.69 -2.34 -15.94
CA HIS A 102 1.03 -3.26 -17.03
C HIS A 102 0.08 -3.06 -18.22
N ASP A 103 -1.22 -3.01 -17.97
CA ASP A 103 -2.25 -2.84 -19.00
C ASP A 103 -2.11 -1.50 -19.76
N SER A 104 -1.68 -0.43 -19.08
CA SER A 104 -1.41 0.88 -19.71
C SER A 104 -0.07 0.94 -20.45
N GLY A 105 0.79 -0.08 -20.31
CA GLY A 105 2.15 -0.08 -20.83
C GLY A 105 3.13 0.83 -20.08
N ASP A 106 2.79 1.21 -18.83
CA ASP A 106 3.66 1.96 -17.92
C ASP A 106 4.63 1.04 -17.16
N LEU A 107 4.36 -0.26 -17.12
CA LEU A 107 5.25 -1.32 -16.66
C LEU A 107 5.58 -2.26 -17.82
N HIS A 108 6.86 -2.52 -18.03
CA HIS A 108 7.30 -3.59 -18.92
C HIS A 108 6.95 -4.96 -18.31
N SER A 109 6.72 -6.01 -19.13
CA SER A 109 6.34 -7.34 -18.62
C SER A 109 7.32 -7.88 -17.58
N SER A 110 8.63 -7.65 -17.76
CA SER A 110 9.63 -8.07 -16.78
C SER A 110 9.54 -7.31 -15.44
N GLU A 111 9.16 -6.04 -15.47
CA GLU A 111 8.96 -5.24 -14.24
C GLU A 111 7.70 -5.68 -13.50
N TYR A 112 6.63 -5.95 -14.26
CA TYR A 112 5.40 -6.55 -13.74
C TYR A 112 5.68 -7.91 -13.09
N ASP A 113 6.36 -8.82 -13.77
CA ASP A 113 6.64 -10.18 -13.27
C ASP A 113 7.44 -10.14 -11.96
N VAL A 114 8.45 -9.27 -11.86
CA VAL A 114 9.23 -9.09 -10.63
C VAL A 114 8.37 -8.57 -9.46
N LEU A 115 7.49 -7.60 -9.72
CA LEU A 115 6.57 -7.10 -8.69
C LEU A 115 5.58 -8.17 -8.22
N CYS A 116 5.11 -9.02 -9.15
CA CYS A 116 4.24 -10.15 -8.86
C CYS A 116 4.94 -11.20 -7.99
N GLU A 117 6.12 -11.65 -8.40
CA GLU A 117 6.91 -12.63 -7.65
C GLU A 117 7.23 -12.11 -6.25
N TYR A 118 7.52 -10.81 -6.13
CA TYR A 118 7.78 -10.23 -4.81
C TYR A 118 6.52 -10.22 -3.94
N PHE A 119 5.34 -9.96 -4.50
CA PHE A 119 4.08 -10.05 -3.75
C PHE A 119 3.78 -11.50 -3.33
N ASP A 120 3.98 -12.46 -4.23
CA ASP A 120 3.73 -13.88 -3.96
C ASP A 120 4.64 -14.39 -2.84
N PHE A 121 5.94 -14.04 -2.89
CA PHE A 121 6.88 -14.34 -1.81
C PHE A 121 6.40 -13.80 -0.46
N LEU A 122 5.95 -12.53 -0.41
CA LEU A 122 5.46 -11.94 0.83
C LEU A 122 4.19 -12.65 1.34
N LYS A 123 3.27 -13.00 0.44
CA LYS A 123 2.02 -13.69 0.77
C LYS A 123 2.27 -15.10 1.31
N GLU A 124 3.22 -15.82 0.74
CA GLU A 124 3.57 -17.19 1.17
C GLU A 124 4.32 -17.22 2.51
N ASN A 125 5.15 -16.21 2.77
CA ASN A 125 6.06 -16.22 3.92
C ASN A 125 5.58 -15.38 5.11
N LEU A 126 4.56 -14.54 4.93
CA LEU A 126 4.02 -13.68 5.98
C LEU A 126 2.52 -13.87 6.09
N ASP A 127 2.05 -14.13 7.31
CA ASP A 127 0.65 -13.96 7.64
C ASP A 127 0.34 -12.46 7.65
N LEU A 128 -0.24 -11.96 6.56
CA LEU A 128 -0.60 -10.54 6.40
C LEU A 128 -1.95 -10.20 7.08
N GLY A 129 -2.71 -11.22 7.54
CA GLY A 129 -3.94 -11.08 8.33
C GLY A 129 -5.03 -10.30 7.61
N ILE A 130 -4.99 -10.35 6.28
CA ILE A 130 -6.00 -9.82 5.38
C ILE A 130 -6.29 -10.97 4.42
N ASP A 131 -7.42 -11.63 4.68
CA ASP A 131 -7.97 -12.70 3.86
C ASP A 131 -8.88 -12.12 2.77
#